data_AF-A0A7S2AHC8-F1
#
_entry.id   AF-A0A7S2AHC8-F1
#
_cell.length_a   1.000
_cell.length_b   1.000
_cell.length_c   1.000
_cell.angle_alpha   90.00
_cell.angle_beta   90.00
_cell.angle_gamma   90.00
#
_symmetry.space_group_name_H-M   'P 1'
#
loop_
_entity.id
_entity.type
_entity.pdbx_description
1 polymer ?
#
loop_
_entity_poly.entity_id
_entity_poly.type
_entity_poly.pdbx_seq_one_letter_code
_entity_poly.pdbx_strand_id
1 'polypeptide(L)'
;MQGVVMPTVMGVLSALSAALLCGCSAGLAPLPAPCPSSYAPPSGKKSIDVYFGCGCFWHMQHGFALLEMTELCRRDSNITARTAYAGGTQTGANGLVCYHNLENIADYGVMGHAEAVALSVPEEAFGTFAAKFWELCSGGVRQDVQDVGGEYRSFVGLPGGTASPFMAELRKGAGSAQLVAGKGNDDDTFGKGEVLVYDTAAFPKHVAEKYHQFHDDMLDSYGRAYNDLQRFAARTSCPGDTRILFG
;
A
#
# COMPACT_ATOMS: atom_id res chain seq x y z
N MET A 1 46.53 -12.09 -69.47
CA MET A 1 45.75 -10.99 -68.89
C MET A 1 44.46 -11.58 -68.33
N GLN A 2 44.10 -11.12 -67.14
CA GLN A 2 43.31 -11.83 -66.12
C GLN A 2 41.90 -12.22 -66.57
N GLY A 3 41.53 -13.46 -66.24
CA GLY A 3 40.20 -14.01 -66.45
C GLY A 3 39.20 -13.51 -65.42
N VAL A 4 38.00 -13.24 -65.91
CA VAL A 4 36.81 -12.85 -65.14
C VAL A 4 36.10 -14.12 -64.70
N VAL A 5 35.87 -14.28 -63.39
CA VAL A 5 34.93 -15.27 -62.86
C VAL A 5 34.06 -14.55 -61.82
N MET A 6 32.78 -14.39 -62.15
CA MET A 6 31.74 -13.88 -61.25
C MET A 6 31.46 -14.89 -60.13
N PRO A 7 31.28 -14.45 -58.87
CA PRO A 7 30.72 -15.31 -57.83
C PRO A 7 29.19 -15.29 -57.89
N THR A 8 28.63 -16.49 -57.90
CA THR A 8 27.20 -16.81 -57.80
C THR A 8 26.67 -16.41 -56.41
N VAL A 9 25.65 -15.55 -56.38
CA VAL A 9 24.95 -15.18 -55.14
C VAL A 9 24.00 -16.32 -54.76
N MET A 10 24.35 -17.06 -53.70
CA MET A 10 23.46 -18.03 -53.06
C MET A 10 22.34 -17.28 -52.33
N GLY A 11 21.09 -17.50 -52.76
CA GLY A 11 19.90 -17.05 -52.04
C GLY A 11 19.75 -17.84 -50.74
N VAL A 12 19.82 -17.14 -49.61
CA VAL A 12 19.44 -17.69 -48.30
C VAL A 12 17.94 -17.45 -48.12
N LEU A 13 17.15 -18.52 -48.13
CA LEU A 13 15.75 -18.50 -47.72
C LEU A 13 15.69 -18.00 -46.27
N SER A 14 15.09 -16.82 -46.05
CA SER A 14 14.66 -16.40 -44.71
C SER A 14 13.51 -17.29 -44.26
N ALA A 15 13.79 -18.20 -43.33
CA ALA A 15 12.75 -18.85 -42.56
C ALA A 15 12.08 -17.78 -41.68
N LEU A 16 10.81 -17.47 -41.97
CA LEU A 16 9.96 -16.74 -41.04
C LEU A 16 9.79 -17.62 -39.80
N SER A 17 10.53 -17.32 -38.73
CA SER A 17 10.17 -17.77 -37.40
C SER A 17 8.85 -17.10 -37.02
N ALA A 18 7.78 -17.88 -37.04
CA ALA A 18 6.53 -17.53 -36.37
C ALA A 18 6.87 -17.33 -34.89
N ALA A 19 7.02 -16.08 -34.48
CA ALA A 19 7.04 -15.72 -33.08
C ALA A 19 5.69 -16.16 -32.50
N LEU A 20 5.72 -17.22 -31.69
CA LEU A 20 4.62 -17.52 -30.78
C LEU A 20 4.41 -16.27 -29.94
N LEU A 21 3.32 -15.56 -30.22
CA LEU A 21 2.68 -14.66 -29.28
C LEU A 21 2.27 -15.52 -28.08
N CYS A 22 3.20 -15.69 -27.14
CA CYS A 22 2.87 -16.16 -25.81
C CYS A 22 2.03 -15.03 -25.20
N GLY A 23 0.72 -15.14 -25.36
CA GLY A 23 -0.23 -14.24 -24.75
C GLY A 23 0.06 -14.19 -23.26
N CYS A 24 0.54 -13.05 -22.78
CA CYS A 24 0.48 -12.71 -21.37
C CYS A 24 -1.00 -12.56 -21.04
N SER A 25 -1.66 -13.68 -20.77
CA SER A 25 -2.83 -13.67 -19.92
C SER A 25 -2.33 -13.12 -18.59
N ALA A 26 -2.51 -11.82 -18.35
CA ALA A 26 -2.44 -11.27 -17.02
C ALA A 26 -3.41 -12.12 -16.18
N GLY A 27 -2.83 -13.04 -15.41
CA GLY A 27 -3.57 -14.12 -14.77
C GLY A 27 -4.59 -13.51 -13.83
N LEU A 28 -5.82 -14.01 -13.88
CA LEU A 28 -6.79 -13.84 -12.82
C LEU A 28 -6.24 -14.56 -11.59
N ALA A 29 -5.34 -13.93 -10.82
CA ALA A 29 -5.05 -14.39 -9.48
C ALA A 29 -6.37 -14.31 -8.70
N PRO A 30 -6.94 -15.44 -8.27
CA PRO A 30 -8.19 -15.42 -7.54
C PRO A 30 -7.95 -14.82 -6.15
N LEU A 31 -8.90 -14.03 -5.67
CA LEU A 31 -8.91 -13.59 -4.28
C LEU A 31 -8.96 -14.81 -3.33
N PRO A 32 -8.49 -14.68 -2.08
CA PRO A 32 -8.58 -15.73 -1.08
C PRO A 32 -9.98 -16.32 -0.98
N ALA A 33 -10.04 -17.66 -0.91
CA ALA A 33 -11.30 -18.39 -0.81
C ALA A 33 -12.17 -17.84 0.34
N PRO A 34 -13.51 -17.79 0.17
CA PRO A 34 -14.41 -17.39 1.25
C PRO A 34 -14.16 -18.21 2.51
N CYS A 35 -14.20 -17.57 3.67
CA CYS A 35 -14.19 -18.29 4.94
C CYS A 35 -15.36 -19.29 4.98
N PRO A 36 -15.19 -20.45 5.64
CA PRO A 36 -16.29 -21.37 5.88
C PRO A 36 -17.45 -20.65 6.58
N SER A 37 -18.70 -20.99 6.28
CA SER A 37 -19.89 -20.39 6.92
C SER A 37 -19.92 -20.53 8.45
N SER A 38 -19.06 -21.36 9.04
CA SER A 38 -18.88 -21.52 10.49
C SER A 38 -17.95 -20.48 11.12
N TYR A 39 -17.16 -19.75 10.33
CA TYR A 39 -16.40 -18.59 10.78
C TYR A 39 -17.38 -17.42 10.88
N ALA A 40 -18.02 -17.28 12.04
CA ALA A 40 -18.73 -16.05 12.34
C ALA A 40 -17.71 -14.90 12.28
N PRO A 41 -18.00 -13.79 11.56
CA PRO A 41 -17.16 -12.61 11.66
C PRO A 41 -17.05 -12.21 13.14
N PRO A 42 -15.91 -11.65 13.59
CA PRO A 42 -15.75 -11.21 14.96
C PRO A 42 -16.97 -10.39 15.39
N SER A 43 -17.73 -10.94 16.33
CA SER A 43 -19.07 -10.49 16.65
C SER A 43 -19.01 -9.15 17.39
N GLY A 44 -19.22 -8.01 16.71
CA GLY A 44 -19.57 -6.73 17.33
C GLY A 44 -18.66 -6.23 18.47
N LYS A 45 -17.43 -6.73 18.58
CA LYS A 45 -16.46 -6.30 19.59
C LYS A 45 -15.83 -4.98 19.15
N LYS A 46 -15.41 -4.20 20.14
CA LYS A 46 -14.84 -2.87 19.95
C LYS A 46 -13.74 -2.94 18.88
N SER A 47 -13.88 -2.11 17.85
CA SER A 47 -12.87 -1.97 16.81
C SER A 47 -12.05 -0.71 17.07
N ILE A 48 -10.80 -0.74 16.66
CA ILE A 48 -9.87 0.37 16.73
C ILE A 48 -9.47 0.81 15.34
N ASP A 49 -9.38 2.12 15.18
CA ASP A 49 -8.92 2.74 13.96
C ASP A 49 -7.42 2.97 14.05
N VAL A 50 -6.68 2.34 13.14
CA VAL A 50 -5.22 2.34 13.09
C VAL A 50 -4.74 2.64 11.68
N TYR A 51 -3.46 2.94 11.54
CA TYR A 51 -2.80 2.98 10.24
C TYR A 51 -1.37 2.45 10.33
N PHE A 52 -0.86 1.90 9.22
CA PHE A 52 0.50 1.37 9.11
C PHE A 52 1.16 1.92 7.85
N GLY A 53 2.40 2.40 7.95
CA GLY A 53 3.20 2.88 6.81
C GLY A 53 4.60 2.27 6.84
N CYS A 54 5.13 1.93 5.66
CA CYS A 54 6.48 1.40 5.48
C CYS A 54 6.87 1.42 3.99
N GLY A 55 7.13 2.61 3.47
CA GLY A 55 7.30 2.83 2.03
C GLY A 55 5.97 2.84 1.28
N CYS A 56 6.00 2.46 0.00
CA CYS A 56 4.83 2.49 -0.88
C CYS A 56 3.62 1.79 -0.25
N PHE A 57 2.49 2.50 -0.14
CA PHE A 57 1.28 1.95 0.46
C PHE A 57 0.55 0.89 -0.38
N TRP A 58 0.95 0.64 -1.63
CA TRP A 58 0.28 -0.32 -2.52
C TRP A 58 0.52 -1.75 -2.06
N HIS A 59 1.78 -2.12 -1.81
CA HIS A 59 2.13 -3.43 -1.26
C HIS A 59 1.53 -3.63 0.14
N MET A 60 1.57 -2.56 0.95
CA MET A 60 1.00 -2.56 2.30
C MET A 60 -0.51 -2.82 2.23
N GLN A 61 -1.22 -2.12 1.34
CA GLN A 61 -2.67 -2.26 1.22
C GLN A 61 -3.02 -3.67 0.77
N HIS A 62 -2.29 -4.21 -0.20
CA HIS A 62 -2.51 -5.57 -0.67
C HIS A 62 -2.36 -6.57 0.48
N GLY A 63 -1.26 -6.49 1.23
CA GLY A 63 -1.02 -7.35 2.38
C GLY A 63 -2.12 -7.28 3.46
N PHE A 64 -2.59 -6.08 3.81
CA PHE A 64 -3.67 -5.91 4.79
C PHE A 64 -5.06 -6.28 4.26
N ALA A 65 -5.35 -6.00 2.99
CA ALA A 65 -6.63 -6.37 2.38
C ALA A 65 -6.78 -7.89 2.32
N LEU A 66 -5.72 -8.62 1.95
CA LEU A 66 -5.75 -10.08 1.98
C LEU A 66 -5.91 -10.61 3.41
N LEU A 67 -5.26 -9.98 4.40
CA LEU A 67 -5.42 -10.36 5.81
C LEU A 67 -6.86 -10.15 6.30
N GLU A 68 -7.49 -9.03 5.95
CA GLU A 68 -8.91 -8.80 6.26
C GLU A 68 -9.81 -9.88 5.63
N MET A 69 -9.48 -10.35 4.43
CA MET A 69 -10.23 -11.41 3.77
C MET A 69 -10.04 -12.77 4.44
N THR A 70 -8.85 -13.10 4.93
CA THR A 70 -8.57 -14.41 5.51
C THR A 70 -8.91 -14.47 7.00
N GLU A 71 -8.56 -13.44 7.77
CA GLU A 71 -8.69 -13.44 9.23
C GLU A 71 -10.04 -12.90 9.71
N LEU A 72 -10.55 -11.86 9.03
CA LEU A 72 -11.80 -11.21 9.41
C LEU A 72 -12.97 -11.59 8.50
N CYS A 73 -12.70 -12.41 7.48
CA CYS A 73 -13.68 -12.85 6.50
C CYS A 73 -14.40 -11.69 5.79
N ARG A 74 -13.75 -10.53 5.69
CA ARG A 74 -14.31 -9.35 5.03
C ARG A 74 -14.25 -9.51 3.52
N ARG A 75 -15.25 -8.97 2.84
CA ARG A 75 -15.39 -8.99 1.38
C ARG A 75 -16.01 -7.68 0.92
N ASP A 76 -15.82 -7.37 -0.35
CA ASP A 76 -16.47 -6.24 -1.01
C ASP A 76 -16.32 -4.92 -0.20
N SER A 77 -17.43 -4.23 0.07
CA SER A 77 -17.46 -2.99 0.85
C SER A 77 -17.07 -3.15 2.32
N ASN A 78 -17.04 -4.38 2.85
CA ASN A 78 -16.69 -4.62 4.24
C ASN A 78 -15.18 -4.61 4.48
N ILE A 79 -14.35 -4.65 3.43
CA ILE A 79 -12.90 -4.49 3.55
C ILE A 79 -12.61 -3.03 3.90
N THR A 80 -11.86 -2.78 4.97
CA THR A 80 -11.59 -1.44 5.51
C THR A 80 -10.23 -0.89 5.14
N ALA A 81 -9.28 -1.72 4.72
CA ALA A 81 -7.95 -1.29 4.27
C ALA A 81 -8.04 -0.27 3.13
N ARG A 82 -7.61 0.96 3.41
CA ARG A 82 -7.55 2.07 2.45
C ARG A 82 -6.16 2.68 2.46
N THR A 83 -5.60 2.94 1.28
CA THR A 83 -4.44 3.81 1.19
C THR A 83 -4.81 5.20 1.71
N ALA A 84 -3.88 5.82 2.42
CA ALA A 84 -4.08 7.06 3.16
C ALA A 84 -2.75 7.79 3.37
N TYR A 85 -2.85 9.05 3.78
CA TYR A 85 -1.76 9.91 4.20
C TYR A 85 -1.91 10.18 5.70
N ALA A 86 -0.82 10.06 6.47
CA ALA A 86 -0.86 10.29 7.91
C ALA A 86 0.50 10.73 8.47
N GLY A 87 0.51 11.15 9.74
CA GLY A 87 1.75 11.54 10.44
C GLY A 87 2.26 12.93 10.10
N GLY A 88 1.56 13.69 9.26
CA GLY A 88 1.79 15.12 9.04
C GLY A 88 1.01 15.98 10.02
N THR A 89 1.31 17.28 10.04
CA THR A 89 0.68 18.27 10.95
C THR A 89 -0.19 19.28 10.22
N GLN A 90 -0.16 19.27 8.88
CA GLN A 90 -0.85 20.25 8.06
C GLN A 90 -1.90 19.58 7.19
N THR A 91 -2.92 20.35 6.83
CA THR A 91 -3.93 19.97 5.85
C THR A 91 -4.25 21.17 4.99
N GLY A 92 -4.71 20.94 3.78
CA GLY A 92 -5.22 21.97 2.89
C GLY A 92 -6.59 22.49 3.31
N ALA A 93 -7.20 23.28 2.43
CA ALA A 93 -8.56 23.75 2.62
C ALA A 93 -9.51 22.56 2.89
N ASN A 94 -10.41 22.73 3.86
CA ASN A 94 -11.38 21.70 4.29
C ASN A 94 -10.76 20.37 4.76
N GLY A 95 -9.51 20.38 5.24
CA GLY A 95 -8.86 19.16 5.75
C GLY A 95 -8.32 18.24 4.65
N LEU A 96 -8.22 18.75 3.41
CA LEU A 96 -7.79 17.99 2.25
C LEU A 96 -6.29 17.67 2.32
N VAL A 97 -5.91 16.46 1.92
CA VAL A 97 -4.52 16.00 1.75
C VAL A 97 -4.52 15.11 0.51
N CYS A 98 -3.68 15.44 -0.46
CA CYS A 98 -3.69 14.87 -1.81
C CYS A 98 -2.33 14.35 -2.22
N TYR A 99 -2.34 13.39 -3.14
CA TYR A 99 -1.13 12.98 -3.82
C TYR A 99 -0.51 14.13 -4.61
N HIS A 100 0.75 13.94 -5.01
CA HIS A 100 1.48 14.86 -5.86
C HIS A 100 0.66 15.28 -7.08
N ASN A 101 0.54 16.58 -7.27
CA ASN A 101 -0.22 17.17 -8.36
C ASN A 101 0.47 18.45 -8.85
N LEU A 102 0.30 18.76 -10.13
CA LEU A 102 0.99 19.87 -10.80
C LEU A 102 0.64 21.23 -10.19
N GLU A 103 -0.52 21.33 -9.55
CA GLU A 103 -1.02 22.53 -8.91
C GLU A 103 -0.52 22.71 -7.46
N ASN A 104 0.20 21.73 -6.90
CA ASN A 104 0.61 21.66 -5.49
C ASN A 104 -0.57 21.88 -4.51
N ILE A 105 -1.77 21.46 -4.91
CA ILE A 105 -2.97 21.54 -4.08
C ILE A 105 -2.86 20.44 -3.02
N ALA A 106 -2.73 20.86 -1.77
CA ALA A 106 -2.76 20.00 -0.60
C ALA A 106 -1.80 18.79 -0.68
N ASP A 107 -0.64 18.97 -1.29
CA ASP A 107 0.36 17.90 -1.45
C ASP A 107 0.76 17.30 -0.09
N TYR A 108 0.58 15.99 0.05
CA TYR A 108 0.76 15.28 1.31
C TYR A 108 2.20 15.34 1.82
N GLY A 109 3.18 15.28 0.90
CA GLY A 109 4.60 15.35 1.20
C GLY A 109 5.00 16.72 1.73
N VAL A 110 4.56 17.78 1.07
CA VAL A 110 4.74 19.17 1.54
C VAL A 110 4.08 19.38 2.91
N MET A 111 2.95 18.72 3.16
CA MET A 111 2.22 18.77 4.44
C MET A 111 2.82 17.88 5.54
N GLY A 112 3.90 17.16 5.23
CA GLY A 112 4.65 16.31 6.15
C GLY A 112 4.00 14.96 6.44
N HIS A 113 2.99 14.55 5.66
CA HIS A 113 2.41 13.22 5.77
C HIS A 113 3.33 12.18 5.14
N ALA A 114 3.04 10.91 5.41
CA ALA A 114 3.60 9.76 4.75
C ALA A 114 2.50 8.83 4.28
N GLU A 115 2.85 7.98 3.32
CA GLU A 115 2.00 6.92 2.82
C GLU A 115 1.69 5.89 3.92
N ALA A 116 0.42 5.55 4.04
CA ALA A 116 -0.10 4.62 5.03
C ALA A 116 -1.24 3.79 4.46
N VAL A 117 -1.57 2.73 5.19
CA VAL A 117 -2.83 1.99 5.06
C VAL A 117 -3.62 2.18 6.32
N ALA A 118 -4.78 2.83 6.21
CA ALA A 118 -5.75 3.01 7.26
C ALA A 118 -6.77 1.87 7.26
N LEU A 119 -7.12 1.36 8.45
CA LEU A 119 -8.11 0.30 8.60
C LEU A 119 -8.77 0.32 9.98
N SER A 120 -9.90 -0.37 10.08
CA SER A 120 -10.60 -0.61 11.34
C SER A 120 -10.46 -2.07 11.75
N VAL A 121 -9.81 -2.32 12.88
CA VAL A 121 -9.39 -3.65 13.33
C VAL A 121 -10.10 -4.01 14.63
N PRO A 122 -10.75 -5.18 14.75
CA PRO A 122 -11.22 -5.66 16.05
C PRO A 122 -10.07 -5.70 17.07
N GLU A 123 -10.27 -5.20 18.29
CA GLU A 123 -9.20 -5.09 19.29
C GLU A 123 -8.46 -6.42 19.51
N GLU A 124 -9.17 -7.54 19.54
CA GLU A 124 -8.59 -8.88 19.69
C GLU A 124 -7.74 -9.34 18.50
N ALA A 125 -7.98 -8.79 17.31
CA ALA A 125 -7.26 -9.14 16.09
C ALA A 125 -6.00 -8.28 15.89
N PHE A 126 -5.82 -7.21 16.68
CA PHE A 126 -4.71 -6.27 16.49
C PHE A 126 -3.34 -6.96 16.47
N GLY A 127 -3.11 -7.97 17.32
CA GLY A 127 -1.85 -8.72 17.32
C GLY A 127 -1.55 -9.40 15.98
N THR A 128 -2.57 -9.94 15.30
CA THR A 128 -2.43 -10.54 13.97
C THR A 128 -2.09 -9.48 12.91
N PHE A 129 -2.74 -8.31 12.98
CA PHE A 129 -2.44 -7.20 12.07
C PHE A 129 -1.04 -6.61 12.31
N ALA A 130 -0.62 -6.49 13.57
CA ALA A 130 0.74 -6.10 13.91
C ALA A 130 1.77 -7.12 13.41
N ALA A 131 1.49 -8.42 13.49
CA ALA A 131 2.36 -9.43 12.91
C ALA A 131 2.48 -9.29 11.39
N LYS A 132 1.37 -9.01 10.68
CA LYS A 132 1.39 -8.73 9.24
C LYS A 132 2.20 -7.47 8.91
N PHE A 133 2.10 -6.41 9.71
CA PHE A 133 2.96 -5.24 9.56
C PHE A 133 4.45 -5.63 9.59
N TRP A 134 4.87 -6.44 10.56
CA TRP A 134 6.28 -6.85 10.66
C TRP A 134 6.72 -7.85 9.59
N GLU A 135 5.80 -8.62 9.02
CA GLU A 135 6.07 -9.43 7.84
C GLU A 135 6.40 -8.54 6.63
N LEU A 136 5.64 -7.46 6.43
CA LEU A 136 5.80 -6.52 5.32
C LEU A 136 6.91 -5.48 5.55
N CYS A 137 7.20 -5.17 6.82
CA CYS A 137 8.09 -4.09 7.26
C CYS A 137 9.11 -4.60 8.29
N SER A 138 9.82 -5.68 7.96
CA SER A 138 10.75 -6.33 8.88
C SER A 138 11.83 -5.35 9.35
N GLY A 139 11.94 -5.17 10.68
CA GLY A 139 12.90 -4.24 11.27
C GLY A 139 12.66 -2.76 10.95
N GLY A 140 11.48 -2.40 10.43
CA GLY A 140 11.19 -1.04 9.96
C GLY A 140 11.76 -0.73 8.58
N VAL A 141 12.18 -1.75 7.82
CA VAL A 141 12.73 -1.60 6.47
C VAL A 141 11.62 -1.81 5.44
N ARG A 142 11.40 -0.80 4.60
CA ARG A 142 10.46 -0.87 3.47
C ARG A 142 10.95 -1.77 2.35
N GLN A 143 10.01 -2.36 1.62
CA GLN A 143 10.28 -3.21 0.44
C GLN A 143 11.02 -2.43 -0.66
N ASP A 144 10.46 -1.28 -1.03
CA ASP A 144 11.00 -0.38 -2.06
C ASP A 144 12.04 0.57 -1.47
N VAL A 145 13.29 0.09 -1.39
CA VAL A 145 14.41 0.85 -0.81
C VAL A 145 14.79 2.10 -1.62
N GLN A 146 14.36 2.17 -2.89
CA GLN A 146 14.54 3.33 -3.78
C GLN A 146 13.59 4.49 -3.44
N ASP A 147 12.51 4.24 -2.71
CA ASP A 147 11.62 5.29 -2.24
C ASP A 147 12.33 6.03 -1.11
N VAL A 148 12.58 7.32 -1.29
CA VAL A 148 13.41 8.12 -0.37
C VAL A 148 12.65 9.35 0.07
N GLY A 149 12.68 9.63 1.38
CA GLY A 149 12.07 10.82 1.95
C GLY A 149 11.14 10.50 3.11
N GLY A 150 10.74 11.55 3.84
CA GLY A 150 9.81 11.42 4.96
C GLY A 150 8.49 10.78 4.55
N GLU A 151 8.07 10.95 3.30
CA GLU A 151 6.85 10.38 2.72
C GLU A 151 6.78 8.84 2.80
N TYR A 152 7.93 8.18 2.91
CA TYR A 152 8.09 6.72 2.88
C TYR A 152 8.61 6.15 4.21
N ARG A 153 8.57 6.94 5.28
CA ARG A 153 9.00 6.53 6.62
C ARG A 153 8.16 5.36 7.14
N SER A 154 8.71 4.64 8.10
CA SER A 154 8.09 3.48 8.73
C SER A 154 7.39 3.90 10.03
N PHE A 155 6.09 3.63 10.13
CA PHE A 155 5.29 4.09 11.27
C PHE A 155 3.99 3.31 11.48
N VAL A 156 3.44 3.45 12.68
CA VAL A 156 2.14 2.93 13.08
C VAL A 156 1.35 4.02 13.80
N GLY A 157 0.09 4.18 13.45
CA GLY A 157 -0.87 4.99 14.18
C GLY A 157 -1.68 4.13 15.15
N LEU A 158 -1.59 4.43 16.44
CA LEU A 158 -2.40 3.78 17.47
C LEU A 158 -3.21 4.82 18.27
N PRO A 159 -4.43 4.51 18.73
CA PRO A 159 -5.11 5.34 19.72
C PRO A 159 -4.24 5.51 20.97
N GLY A 160 -3.88 6.75 21.31
CA GLY A 160 -2.99 7.08 22.43
C GLY A 160 -1.50 6.92 22.14
N GLY A 161 -1.11 6.65 20.89
CA GLY A 161 0.28 6.57 20.45
C GLY A 161 1.11 5.54 21.25
N THR A 162 2.26 5.96 21.78
CA THR A 162 3.12 5.10 22.59
C THR A 162 2.54 4.73 23.96
N ALA A 163 1.48 5.39 24.40
CA ALA A 163 0.72 5.02 25.61
C ALA A 163 -0.42 4.04 25.30
N SER A 164 -0.59 3.63 24.04
CA SER A 164 -1.66 2.74 23.61
C SER A 164 -1.58 1.37 24.33
N PRO A 165 -2.72 0.79 24.77
CA PRO A 165 -2.73 -0.57 25.33
C PRO A 165 -2.27 -1.64 24.32
N PHE A 166 -2.28 -1.31 23.02
CA PHE A 166 -1.86 -2.20 21.93
C PHE A 166 -0.35 -2.23 21.70
N MET A 167 0.43 -1.40 22.41
CA MET A 167 1.89 -1.36 22.27
C MET A 167 2.57 -2.69 22.58
N ALA A 168 2.02 -3.48 23.51
CA ALA A 168 2.58 -4.78 23.85
C ALA A 168 2.48 -5.76 22.67
N GLU A 169 1.34 -5.78 21.97
CA GLU A 169 1.13 -6.60 20.77
C GLU A 169 2.01 -6.12 19.61
N LEU A 170 2.10 -4.80 19.39
CA LEU A 170 2.99 -4.24 18.35
C LEU A 170 4.45 -4.63 18.59
N ARG A 171 4.91 -4.63 19.85
CA ARG A 171 6.31 -4.93 20.19
C ARG A 171 6.72 -6.39 19.95
N LYS A 172 5.78 -7.34 19.91
CA LYS A 172 6.10 -8.78 19.76
C LYS A 172 6.87 -9.10 18.47
N GLY A 173 6.58 -8.39 17.37
CA GLY A 173 7.24 -8.60 16.08
C GLY A 173 8.35 -7.60 15.74
N ALA A 174 8.65 -6.64 16.63
CA ALA A 174 9.55 -5.54 16.31
C ALA A 174 11.01 -5.98 16.03
N GLY A 175 11.43 -7.11 16.58
CA GLY A 175 12.82 -7.55 16.48
C GLY A 175 13.77 -6.49 17.04
N SER A 176 14.67 -5.98 16.19
CA SER A 176 15.61 -4.90 16.54
C SER A 176 15.04 -3.49 16.33
N ALA A 177 13.85 -3.33 15.76
CA ALA A 177 13.26 -2.02 15.50
C ALA A 177 12.91 -1.32 16.82
N GLN A 178 13.30 -0.06 16.93
CA GLN A 178 12.91 0.81 18.04
C GLN A 178 11.56 1.44 17.74
N LEU A 179 10.60 1.25 18.66
CA LEU A 179 9.32 1.94 18.63
C LEU A 179 9.45 3.30 19.31
N VAL A 180 9.45 4.37 18.51
CA VAL A 180 9.70 5.75 18.95
C VAL A 180 8.42 6.58 18.81
N ALA A 181 8.17 7.53 19.71
CA ALA A 181 7.01 8.42 19.57
C ALA A 181 7.16 9.32 18.34
N GLY A 182 6.15 9.33 17.46
CA GLY A 182 6.07 10.27 16.34
C GLY A 182 5.68 11.67 16.80
N LYS A 183 6.27 12.70 16.20
CA LYS A 183 6.04 14.13 16.56
C LYS A 183 5.36 14.93 15.44
N GLY A 184 5.25 14.35 14.25
CA GLY A 184 4.64 14.97 13.09
C GLY A 184 5.68 15.56 12.15
N ASN A 185 5.46 15.43 10.84
CA ASN A 185 6.42 15.82 9.81
C ASN A 185 7.81 15.21 10.04
N ASP A 186 7.85 13.99 10.56
CA ASP A 186 9.11 13.31 10.85
C ASP A 186 9.88 13.00 9.56
N ASP A 187 11.20 13.04 9.65
CA ASP A 187 12.09 12.67 8.56
C ASP A 187 11.99 11.17 8.23
N ASP A 188 12.63 10.77 7.13
CA ASP A 188 12.76 9.36 6.74
C ASP A 188 13.37 8.51 7.87
N THR A 189 12.84 7.30 8.09
CA THR A 189 13.35 6.33 9.07
C THR A 189 14.29 5.29 8.45
N PHE A 190 14.54 5.34 7.14
CA PHE A 190 15.37 4.37 6.44
C PHE A 190 16.77 4.25 7.03
N GLY A 191 17.19 3.01 7.29
CA GLY A 191 18.50 2.71 7.89
C GLY A 191 18.65 3.10 9.36
N LYS A 192 17.64 3.71 10.00
CA LYS A 192 17.69 4.09 11.43
C LYS A 192 17.30 2.95 12.37
N GLY A 193 16.59 1.94 11.85
CA GLY A 193 16.04 0.87 12.67
C GLY A 193 14.94 1.37 13.62
N GLU A 194 14.18 2.37 13.17
CA GLU A 194 13.13 3.03 13.93
C GLU A 194 11.78 2.87 13.22
N VAL A 195 10.73 2.65 14.00
CA VAL A 195 9.34 2.73 13.57
C VAL A 195 8.62 3.72 14.48
N LEU A 196 8.08 4.78 13.89
CA LEU A 196 7.39 5.83 14.63
C LEU A 196 6.01 5.36 15.08
N VAL A 197 5.58 5.75 16.27
CA VAL A 197 4.26 5.45 16.82
C VAL A 197 3.55 6.76 17.07
N TYR A 198 2.55 7.04 16.24
CA TYR A 198 1.73 8.24 16.31
C TYR A 198 0.46 7.99 17.11
N ASP A 199 0.02 9.02 17.85
CA ASP A 199 -1.34 9.07 18.38
C ASP A 199 -2.32 9.44 17.26
N THR A 200 -3.25 8.55 16.94
CA THR A 200 -4.23 8.75 15.85
C THR A 200 -5.17 9.94 16.09
N ALA A 201 -5.32 10.40 17.34
CA ALA A 201 -6.08 11.60 17.65
C ALA A 201 -5.31 12.89 17.32
N ALA A 202 -3.98 12.87 17.47
CA ALA A 202 -3.12 14.02 17.18
C ALA A 202 -2.71 14.08 15.70
N PHE A 203 -2.52 12.91 15.09
CA PHE A 203 -2.09 12.75 13.70
C PHE A 203 -3.13 11.90 12.94
N PRO A 204 -4.25 12.50 12.52
CA PRO A 204 -5.30 11.76 11.85
C PRO A 204 -4.86 11.24 10.48
N LYS A 205 -5.58 10.23 9.99
CA LYS A 205 -5.42 9.69 8.64
C LYS A 205 -6.28 10.47 7.64
N HIS A 206 -5.81 10.60 6.41
CA HIS A 206 -6.51 11.20 5.28
C HIS A 206 -6.55 10.19 4.14
N VAL A 207 -7.74 9.67 3.80
CA VAL A 207 -7.86 8.63 2.75
C VAL A 207 -7.39 9.19 1.41
N ALA A 208 -6.51 8.44 0.73
CA ALA A 208 -5.94 8.79 -0.56
C ALA A 208 -6.95 8.65 -1.70
N GLU A 209 -6.62 9.23 -2.84
CA GLU A 209 -7.42 9.22 -4.06
C GLU A 209 -7.85 7.81 -4.46
N LYS A 210 -9.03 7.71 -5.09
CA LYS A 210 -9.61 6.45 -5.54
C LYS A 210 -8.67 5.66 -6.44
N TYR A 211 -7.89 6.32 -7.29
CA TYR A 211 -6.99 5.64 -8.22
C TYR A 211 -5.82 4.91 -7.52
N HIS A 212 -5.45 5.31 -6.30
CA HIS A 212 -4.45 4.60 -5.49
C HIS A 212 -5.03 3.36 -4.78
N GLN A 213 -6.35 3.23 -4.73
CA GLN A 213 -7.01 2.17 -3.97
C GLN A 213 -7.01 0.87 -4.77
N PHE A 214 -6.52 -0.19 -4.14
CA PHE A 214 -6.38 -1.54 -4.69
C PHE A 214 -5.56 -1.58 -5.99
N HIS A 215 -4.55 -0.73 -6.05
CA HIS A 215 -3.59 -0.66 -7.14
C HIS A 215 -2.58 -1.82 -7.05
N ASP A 216 -2.05 -2.23 -8.21
CA ASP A 216 -0.92 -3.15 -8.30
C ASP A 216 0.35 -2.52 -7.67
N ASP A 217 1.35 -3.34 -7.40
CA ASP A 217 2.66 -2.82 -7.00
C ASP A 217 3.41 -2.25 -8.21
N MET A 218 4.57 -1.64 -7.96
CA MET A 218 5.46 -1.16 -9.02
C MET A 218 5.95 -2.28 -9.95
N LEU A 219 6.19 -3.48 -9.40
CA LEU A 219 6.75 -4.63 -10.12
C LEU A 219 5.79 -5.82 -10.23
N ASP A 220 4.81 -5.90 -9.34
CA ASP A 220 3.91 -7.04 -9.22
C ASP A 220 2.48 -6.67 -9.59
N SER A 221 1.82 -7.53 -10.37
CA SER A 221 0.38 -7.43 -10.60
C SER A 221 -0.37 -8.31 -9.61
N TYR A 222 -1.35 -7.73 -8.92
CA TYR A 222 -2.21 -8.43 -7.96
C TYR A 222 -3.49 -8.97 -8.61
N GLY A 223 -3.69 -8.66 -9.89
CA GLY A 223 -4.74 -9.23 -10.72
C GLY A 223 -6.09 -8.51 -10.59
N ARG A 224 -6.90 -8.65 -11.65
CA ARG A 224 -8.16 -7.92 -11.83
C ARG A 224 -9.13 -8.05 -10.64
N ALA A 225 -9.21 -9.23 -10.03
CA ALA A 225 -10.14 -9.45 -8.91
C ALA A 225 -9.83 -8.56 -7.70
N TYR A 226 -8.54 -8.29 -7.46
CA TYR A 226 -8.09 -7.33 -6.45
C TYR A 226 -8.36 -5.89 -6.91
N ASN A 227 -7.95 -5.52 -8.13
CA ASN A 227 -8.13 -4.15 -8.61
C ASN A 227 -9.60 -3.73 -8.68
N ASP A 228 -10.51 -4.65 -9.00
CA ASP A 228 -11.95 -4.40 -9.04
C ASP A 228 -12.53 -4.01 -7.67
N LEU A 229 -11.82 -4.23 -6.55
CA LEU A 229 -12.22 -3.75 -5.22
C LEU A 229 -12.22 -2.22 -5.12
N GLN A 230 -11.50 -1.52 -6.01
CA GLN A 230 -11.53 -0.07 -6.14
C GLN A 230 -12.95 0.49 -6.30
N ARG A 231 -13.90 -0.31 -6.82
CA ARG A 231 -15.32 0.07 -6.90
C ARG A 231 -15.91 0.47 -5.55
N PHE A 232 -15.41 -0.09 -4.44
CA PHE A 232 -15.85 0.21 -3.07
C PHE A 232 -15.10 1.36 -2.40
N ALA A 233 -14.11 1.94 -3.06
CA ALA A 233 -13.49 3.17 -2.61
C ALA A 233 -14.29 4.40 -3.03
N ALA A 234 -14.43 5.34 -2.11
CA ALA A 234 -14.98 6.66 -2.38
C ALA A 234 -13.96 7.51 -3.16
N ARG A 235 -14.46 8.46 -3.95
CA ARG A 235 -13.63 9.53 -4.50
C ARG A 235 -13.41 10.59 -3.42
N THR A 236 -12.24 11.20 -3.45
CA THR A 236 -11.87 12.38 -2.68
C THR A 236 -12.22 13.65 -3.45
N SER A 237 -11.95 14.81 -2.85
CA SER A 237 -11.98 16.10 -3.56
C SER A 237 -10.62 16.50 -4.15
N CYS A 238 -9.65 15.59 -4.16
CA CYS A 238 -8.33 15.86 -4.72
C CYS A 238 -8.36 15.97 -6.25
N PRO A 239 -7.43 16.72 -6.85
CA PRO A 239 -7.35 16.88 -8.30
C PRO A 239 -7.29 15.53 -9.06
N GLY A 240 -6.59 14.53 -8.49
CA GLY A 240 -6.45 13.21 -9.10
C GLY A 240 -7.75 12.42 -9.28
N ASP A 241 -8.76 12.66 -8.44
CA ASP A 241 -10.07 11.98 -8.51
C ASP A 241 -11.14 12.73 -9.33
N THR A 242 -10.91 14.02 -9.57
CA THR A 242 -11.85 14.91 -10.26
C THR A 242 -11.55 15.04 -11.74
N ARG A 243 -10.27 14.86 -12.13
CA ARG A 243 -9.90 14.73 -13.52
C ARG A 243 -10.37 13.36 -13.99
N ILE A 244 -11.29 13.35 -14.95
CA ILE A 244 -11.53 12.17 -15.77
C ILE A 244 -10.20 11.88 -16.46
N LEU A 245 -9.36 11.04 -15.85
CA LEU A 245 -8.32 10.34 -16.58
C LEU A 245 -9.07 9.49 -17.59
N PHE A 246 -8.94 9.88 -18.85
CA PHE A 246 -9.74 9.50 -20.00
C PHE A 246 -10.29 8.06 -19.99
N GLY A 247 -11.56 7.94 -20.40
CA GLY A 247 -12.20 6.66 -20.68
C GLY A 247 -11.71 5.98 -21.94
#